data_AF-A0A3P7IQQ0-F1
#
_entry.id   AF-A0A3P7IQQ0-F1
#
_cell.length_a   1.000
_cell.length_b   1.000
_cell.length_c   1.000
_cell.angle_alpha   90.00
_cell.angle_beta   90.00
_cell.angle_gamma   90.00
#
_symmetry.space_group_name_H-M   'P 1'
#
loop_
_entity.id
_entity.type
_entity.pdbx_description
1 polymer ?
#
loop_
_entity_poly.entity_id
_entity_poly.type
_entity_poly.pdbx_seq_one_letter_code
_entity_poly.pdbx_strand_id
1 'polypeptide(L)'
;PPPKLPTVDEVRKAIPPHCFEKNLVKSISYLVQDLLILAGLYLILPYVEQYLGWIGYLAWCWAFGICGSALFVVGHDCGHGSFSEYEWVNDLCGHIAHAPILAPFWPWQKSHRQHHQVS
;
A
#
# COMPACT_ATOMS: atom_id res chain seq x y z
N PRO A 1 -34.70 19.96 12.25
CA PRO A 1 -33.30 20.45 12.12
C PRO A 1 -32.39 19.26 11.80
N PRO A 2 -31.39 19.38 10.92
CA PRO A 2 -30.42 18.32 10.71
C PRO A 2 -29.68 18.03 12.03
N PRO A 3 -29.31 16.76 12.29
CA PRO A 3 -28.58 16.41 13.51
C PRO A 3 -27.21 17.09 13.53
N LYS A 4 -26.78 17.51 14.72
CA LYS A 4 -25.42 18.03 14.92
C LYS A 4 -24.44 16.86 14.79
N LEU A 5 -23.65 16.84 13.72
CA LEU A 5 -22.61 15.84 13.50
C LEU A 5 -21.34 16.20 14.28
N PRO A 6 -20.55 15.20 14.70
CA PRO A 6 -19.27 15.45 15.35
C PRO A 6 -18.26 16.05 14.36
N THR A 7 -17.41 16.92 14.87
CA THR A 7 -16.25 17.47 14.16
C THR A 7 -15.14 16.42 14.03
N VAL A 8 -14.20 16.61 13.09
CA VAL A 8 -13.03 15.72 12.94
C VAL A 8 -12.22 15.61 14.22
N ASP A 9 -12.09 16.71 14.98
CA ASP A 9 -11.38 16.73 16.26
C ASP A 9 -12.10 15.93 17.35
N GLU A 10 -13.43 16.00 17.40
CA GLU A 10 -14.22 15.20 18.33
C GLU A 10 -14.07 13.70 18.03
N VAL A 11 -14.09 13.32 16.75
CA VAL A 11 -13.83 11.93 16.32
C VAL A 11 -12.41 11.52 16.67
N ARG A 12 -11.41 12.36 16.38
CA ARG A 12 -10.00 12.06 16.67
C ARG A 12 -9.74 11.87 18.16
N LYS A 13 -10.36 12.68 19.03
CA LYS A 13 -10.24 12.57 20.49
C LYS A 13 -10.88 11.30 21.06
N ALA A 14 -11.84 10.71 20.35
CA ALA A 14 -12.46 9.45 20.75
C ALA A 14 -11.59 8.22 20.44
N ILE A 15 -10.58 8.35 19.58
CA ILE A 15 -9.68 7.25 19.20
C ILE A 15 -8.56 7.11 20.26
N PRO A 16 -8.28 5.88 20.76
CA PRO A 16 -7.21 5.66 21.72
C PRO A 16 -5.83 6.11 21.21
N PRO A 17 -4.95 6.68 22.08
CA PRO A 17 -3.64 7.18 21.66
C PRO A 17 -2.74 6.14 20.97
N HIS A 18 -2.78 4.88 21.44
CA HIS A 18 -1.97 3.80 20.87
C HIS A 18 -2.33 3.46 19.41
N CYS A 19 -3.52 3.85 18.92
CA CYS A 19 -3.88 3.68 17.51
C CYS A 19 -3.11 4.64 16.58
N PHE A 20 -2.49 5.68 17.13
CA PHE A 20 -1.65 6.62 16.40
C PHE A 20 -0.16 6.25 16.46
N GLU A 21 0.22 5.22 17.23
CA GLU A 21 1.60 4.76 17.34
C GLU A 21 1.97 3.89 16.13
N LYS A 22 2.91 4.37 15.31
CA LYS A 22 3.41 3.64 14.15
C LYS A 22 4.53 2.68 14.57
N ASN A 23 4.44 1.42 14.13
CA ASN A 23 5.47 0.41 14.38
C ASN A 23 6.28 0.14 13.11
N LEU A 24 7.47 0.75 13.01
CA LEU A 24 8.32 0.65 11.82
C LEU A 24 8.70 -0.80 11.47
N VAL A 25 9.03 -1.63 12.47
CA VAL A 25 9.43 -3.02 12.22
C VAL A 25 8.27 -3.79 11.61
N LYS A 26 7.06 -3.59 12.13
CA LYS A 26 5.85 -4.20 11.59
C LYS A 26 5.56 -3.72 10.16
N SER A 27 5.62 -2.42 9.91
CA SER A 27 5.43 -1.85 8.57
C SER A 27 6.42 -2.41 7.54
N ILE A 28 7.71 -2.46 7.89
CA ILE A 28 8.75 -3.04 7.03
C ILE A 28 8.53 -4.54 6.82
N SER A 29 8.10 -5.27 7.84
CA SER A 29 7.83 -6.72 7.71
C SER A 29 6.74 -7.02 6.67
N TYR A 30 5.70 -6.18 6.59
CA TYR A 30 4.66 -6.32 5.57
C TYR A 30 5.19 -5.98 4.17
N LEU A 31 5.96 -4.90 4.01
CA LEU A 31 6.60 -4.59 2.73
C LEU A 31 7.50 -5.73 2.25
N VAL A 32 8.35 -6.27 3.13
CA VAL A 32 9.22 -7.41 2.78
C VAL A 32 8.39 -8.64 2.42
N GLN A 33 7.33 -8.95 3.18
CA GLN A 33 6.43 -10.05 2.88
C GLN A 33 5.81 -9.89 1.48
N ASP A 34 5.29 -8.71 1.14
CA ASP A 34 4.66 -8.44 -0.15
C ASP A 34 5.67 -8.59 -1.31
N LEU A 35 6.90 -8.11 -1.13
CA LEU A 35 7.98 -8.26 -2.13
C LEU A 35 8.39 -9.72 -2.30
N LEU A 36 8.45 -10.50 -1.22
CA LEU A 36 8.75 -11.94 -1.28
C LEU A 36 7.64 -12.73 -1.99
N ILE A 37 6.38 -12.40 -1.72
CA ILE A 37 5.23 -13.02 -2.41
C ILE A 37 5.28 -12.65 -3.89
N LEU A 38 5.51 -11.38 -4.23
CA LEU A 38 5.62 -10.93 -5.62
C LEU A 38 6.76 -11.65 -6.36
N ALA A 39 7.94 -11.75 -5.73
CA ALA A 39 9.07 -12.48 -6.28
C ALA A 39 8.74 -13.97 -6.47
N GLY A 40 8.09 -14.60 -5.48
CA GLY A 40 7.62 -15.98 -5.57
C GLY A 40 6.64 -16.19 -6.73
N LEU A 41 5.66 -15.30 -6.89
CA LEU A 41 4.72 -15.33 -8.02
C LEU A 41 5.47 -15.24 -9.35
N TYR A 42 6.42 -14.32 -9.48
CA TYR A 42 7.22 -14.20 -10.70
C TYR A 42 8.00 -15.48 -11.02
N LEU A 43 8.63 -16.10 -10.01
CA LEU A 43 9.41 -17.33 -10.17
C LEU A 43 8.56 -18.54 -10.58
N ILE A 44 7.30 -18.62 -10.15
CA ILE A 44 6.43 -19.77 -10.47
C ILE A 44 5.73 -19.65 -11.83
N LEU A 45 5.72 -18.47 -12.45
CA LEU A 45 4.98 -18.20 -13.69
C LEU A 45 5.26 -19.24 -14.81
N PRO A 46 6.51 -19.63 -15.11
CA PRO A 46 6.75 -20.62 -16.18
C PRO A 46 6.11 -21.98 -15.90
N TYR A 47 6.08 -22.39 -14.64
CA TYR A 47 5.43 -23.65 -14.24
C TYR A 47 3.90 -23.54 -14.30
N VAL A 48 3.35 -22.39 -13.92
CA VAL A 48 1.91 -22.12 -14.07
C VAL A 48 1.50 -22.22 -15.53
N GLU A 49 2.24 -21.57 -16.43
CA GLU A 49 1.95 -21.62 -17.87
C GLU A 49 2.10 -23.04 -18.43
N GLN A 50 3.15 -23.77 -18.03
CA GLN A 50 3.40 -25.13 -18.50
C GLN A 50 2.33 -26.14 -18.04
N TYR A 51 1.94 -26.11 -16.77
CA TYR A 51 1.09 -27.16 -16.20
C TYR A 51 -0.40 -26.80 -16.12
N LEU A 52 -0.73 -25.51 -16.04
CA LEU A 52 -2.10 -25.04 -15.85
C LEU A 52 -2.63 -24.25 -17.04
N GLY A 53 -1.78 -23.98 -18.05
CA GLY A 53 -2.15 -23.29 -19.28
C GLY A 53 -2.78 -21.91 -19.04
N TRP A 54 -3.72 -21.54 -19.90
CA TRP A 54 -4.34 -20.21 -19.86
C TRP A 54 -5.20 -19.98 -18.60
N ILE A 55 -5.82 -21.01 -18.03
CA ILE A 55 -6.61 -20.88 -16.79
C ILE A 55 -5.68 -20.56 -15.62
N GLY A 56 -4.56 -21.28 -15.51
CA GLY A 56 -3.53 -20.98 -14.52
C GLY A 56 -2.95 -19.59 -14.68
N TYR A 57 -2.68 -19.18 -15.93
CA TYR A 57 -2.21 -17.83 -16.22
C TYR A 57 -3.19 -16.75 -15.74
N LEU A 58 -4.49 -16.92 -15.96
CA LEU A 58 -5.50 -15.96 -15.45
C LEU A 58 -5.54 -15.93 -13.92
N ALA A 59 -5.48 -17.08 -13.25
CA ALA A 59 -5.40 -17.15 -11.80
C ALA A 59 -4.13 -16.48 -11.26
N TRP A 60 -3.00 -16.65 -11.96
CA TRP A 60 -1.75 -15.97 -11.66
C TRP A 60 -1.85 -14.46 -11.84
N CYS A 61 -2.43 -13.97 -12.94
CA CYS A 61 -2.66 -12.54 -13.17
C CYS A 61 -3.50 -11.92 -12.05
N TRP A 62 -4.54 -12.63 -11.61
CA TRP A 62 -5.37 -12.20 -10.48
C TRP A 62 -4.56 -12.12 -9.18
N ALA A 63 -3.78 -13.14 -8.84
CA ALA A 63 -2.93 -13.15 -7.65
C ALA A 63 -1.85 -12.06 -7.70
N PHE A 64 -1.21 -11.87 -8.86
CA PHE A 64 -0.22 -10.83 -9.10
C PHE A 64 -0.84 -9.43 -8.95
N GLY A 65 -2.05 -9.23 -9.49
CA GLY A 65 -2.81 -7.98 -9.33
C GLY A 65 -3.18 -7.66 -7.88
N ILE A 66 -3.53 -8.67 -7.08
CA ILE A 66 -3.72 -8.50 -5.62
C ILE A 66 -2.44 -8.05 -4.93
N CYS A 67 -1.31 -8.68 -5.24
CA CYS A 67 -0.01 -8.30 -4.67
C CYS A 67 0.40 -6.88 -5.10
N GLY A 68 0.16 -6.51 -6.36
CA GLY A 68 0.36 -5.15 -6.84
C GLY A 68 -0.52 -4.14 -6.10
N SER A 69 -1.77 -4.51 -5.78
CA SER A 69 -2.67 -3.67 -4.98
C SER A 69 -2.18 -3.51 -3.53
N ALA A 70 -1.63 -4.58 -2.93
CA ALA A 70 -1.02 -4.50 -1.60
C ALA A 70 0.18 -3.53 -1.59
N LEU A 71 1.07 -3.61 -2.59
CA LEU A 71 2.17 -2.68 -2.75
C LEU A 71 1.71 -1.23 -2.98
N PHE A 72 0.63 -1.02 -3.72
CA PHE A 72 0.01 0.29 -3.86
C PHE A 72 -0.47 0.83 -2.51
N VAL A 73 -1.09 0.01 -1.66
CA VAL A 73 -1.51 0.41 -0.30
C VAL A 73 -0.30 0.79 0.56
N VAL A 74 0.80 0.01 0.50
CA VAL A 74 2.02 0.35 1.24
C VAL A 74 2.58 1.69 0.80
N GLY A 75 2.70 1.94 -0.51
CA GLY A 75 3.16 3.24 -1.00
C GLY A 75 2.17 4.37 -0.70
N HIS A 76 0.87 4.11 -0.73
CA HIS A 76 -0.15 5.06 -0.29
C HIS A 76 0.04 5.48 1.18
N ASP A 77 0.26 4.52 2.07
CA ASP A 77 0.51 4.77 3.49
C ASP A 77 1.82 5.53 3.72
N CYS A 78 2.84 5.25 2.90
CA CYS A 78 4.05 6.07 2.86
C CYS A 78 3.73 7.51 2.44
N GLY A 79 2.91 7.69 1.40
CA GLY A 79 2.50 8.98 0.88
C GLY A 79 1.73 9.84 1.90
N HIS A 80 0.96 9.19 2.79
CA HIS A 80 0.25 9.83 3.90
C HIS A 80 1.07 9.97 5.20
N GLY A 81 2.25 9.34 5.27
CA GLY A 81 3.07 9.30 6.48
C GLY A 81 2.50 8.40 7.60
N SER A 82 1.57 7.50 7.28
CA SER A 82 1.05 6.48 8.22
C SER A 82 1.96 5.25 8.31
N PHE A 83 2.83 5.02 7.31
CA PHE A 83 3.75 3.89 7.31
C PHE A 83 4.81 3.96 8.43
N SER A 84 5.42 5.13 8.63
CA SER A 84 6.39 5.39 9.69
C SER A 84 6.41 6.86 10.13
N GLU A 85 7.03 7.14 11.27
CA GLU A 85 7.25 8.51 11.77
C GLU A 85 8.36 9.26 11.01
N TYR A 86 9.14 8.59 10.16
CA TYR A 86 10.29 9.17 9.48
C TYR A 86 9.98 9.43 8.00
N GLU A 87 9.96 10.70 7.60
CA GLU A 87 9.62 11.10 6.23
C GLU A 87 10.53 10.45 5.18
N TRP A 88 11.85 10.43 5.41
CA TRP A 88 12.80 9.81 4.48
C TRP A 88 12.60 8.29 4.33
N VAL A 89 12.13 7.61 5.40
CA VAL A 89 11.82 6.17 5.34
C VAL A 89 10.58 5.97 4.48
N ASN A 90 9.56 6.83 4.66
CA ASN A 90 8.35 6.78 3.85
C ASN A 90 8.66 7.05 2.38
N ASP A 91 9.51 8.03 2.06
CA ASP A 91 9.92 8.30 0.69
C ASP A 91 10.62 7.10 0.06
N LEU A 92 11.62 6.53 0.75
CA LEU A 92 12.36 5.38 0.25
C LEU A 92 11.45 4.15 0.08
N CYS A 93 10.65 3.81 1.09
CA CYS A 93 9.77 2.64 1.05
C CYS A 93 8.65 2.83 0.02
N GLY A 94 8.12 4.04 -0.13
CA GLY A 94 7.12 4.38 -1.15
C GLY A 94 7.66 4.17 -2.55
N HIS A 95 8.89 4.60 -2.82
CA HIS A 95 9.58 4.33 -4.08
C HIS A 95 9.79 2.82 -4.32
N ILE A 96 10.24 2.08 -3.31
CA ILE A 96 10.44 0.63 -3.41
C ILE A 96 9.10 -0.08 -3.68
N ALA A 97 8.03 0.27 -2.97
CA ALA A 97 6.73 -0.36 -3.09
C ALA A 97 6.07 -0.06 -4.45
N HIS A 98 6.19 1.18 -4.94
CA HIS A 98 5.56 1.57 -6.19
C HIS A 98 6.34 1.18 -7.45
N ALA A 99 7.64 0.89 -7.35
CA ALA A 99 8.46 0.53 -8.51
C ALA A 99 7.95 -0.70 -9.28
N PRO A 100 7.58 -1.83 -8.64
CA PRO A 100 7.07 -3.01 -9.35
C PRO A 100 5.74 -2.79 -10.08
N ILE A 101 4.92 -1.83 -9.61
CA ILE A 101 3.63 -1.50 -10.21
C ILE A 101 3.71 -0.32 -11.20
N LEU A 102 4.94 0.13 -11.52
CA LEU A 102 5.22 1.20 -12.48
C LEU A 102 4.50 2.52 -12.16
N ALA A 103 4.24 2.77 -10.87
CA ALA A 103 3.65 4.01 -10.40
C ALA A 103 4.77 4.95 -9.92
N PRO A 104 5.03 6.09 -10.57
CA PRO A 104 6.07 7.00 -10.09
C PRO A 104 5.61 7.61 -8.75
N PHE A 105 6.28 7.23 -7.65
CA PHE A 105 5.82 7.52 -6.28
C PHE A 105 5.60 9.00 -6.00
N TRP A 106 6.60 9.87 -6.16
CA TRP A 106 6.44 11.31 -5.88
C TRP A 106 5.39 12.01 -6.75
N PRO A 107 5.35 11.82 -8.08
CA PRO A 107 4.25 12.36 -8.88
C PRO A 107 2.87 11.89 -8.38
N TRP A 108 2.73 10.61 -8.09
CA TRP A 108 1.51 10.04 -7.54
C TRP A 108 1.15 10.67 -6.17
N GLN A 109 2.10 10.73 -5.23
CA GLN A 109 1.93 11.30 -3.89
C GLN A 109 1.47 12.75 -3.97
N LYS A 110 2.08 13.55 -4.87
CA LYS A 110 1.69 14.94 -5.09
C LYS A 110 0.26 15.06 -5.62
N SER A 111 -0.10 14.31 -6.66
CA SER A 111 -1.47 14.34 -7.20
C SER A 111 -2.50 13.83 -6.20
N HIS A 112 -2.13 12.81 -5.41
CA HIS A 112 -3.01 12.20 -4.41
C HIS A 112 -3.28 13.15 -3.24
N ARG A 113 -2.25 13.88 -2.78
CA ARG A 113 -2.41 14.94 -1.78
C ARG A 113 -3.35 16.05 -2.26
N GLN A 114 -3.28 16.42 -3.54
CA GLN A 114 -4.20 17.41 -4.13
C GLN A 114 -5.64 16.88 -4.15
N HIS A 115 -5.84 15.61 -4.51
CA HIS A 115 -7.15 14.96 -4.48
C HIS A 115 -7.79 15.00 -3.07
N HIS A 116 -7.02 14.73 -2.03
CA HIS A 116 -7.48 14.79 -0.63
C HIS A 116 -7.69 16.20 -0.07
N GLN A 117 -7.18 17.25 -0.73
CA GLN A 117 -7.40 18.64 -0.29
C GLN A 117 -8.73 19.21 -0.80
N VAL A 118 -9.25 18.68 -1.91
CA VAL A 118 -10.50 19.13 -2.53
C VAL A 118 -11.70 18.26 -2.15
N SER A 119 -11.49 17.20 -1.36
CA SER A 119 -12.53 16.35 -0.77
C SER A 119 -12.76 16.70 0.70
#